data_AF-A0A7X8ZGT1-F1
#
_entry.id   AF-A0A7X8ZGT1-F1
#
_cell.length_a   1.000
_cell.length_b   1.000
_cell.length_c   1.000
_cell.angle_alpha   90.00
_cell.angle_beta   90.00
_cell.angle_gamma   90.00
#
_symmetry.space_group_name_H-M   'P 1'
#
loop_
_entity.id
_entity.type
_entity.pdbx_description
1 polymer ?
#
loop_
_entity_poly.entity_id
_entity_poly.type
_entity_poly.pdbx_seq_one_letter_code
_entity_poly.pdbx_strand_id
1 'polypeptide(L)'
;PDGNGPAGSINKNYWQDNFIEDFLERQRLRLPAELRGLAGDNPGKGMARAAWLWQNHREAWTEHHVALWNDFYRRAISIVHSLGGELMLNSPDTKSIFEAYYYFGFDYQSIANMGLDYLVSETSSIATELIWRESEERDDYLNELCAVMLEMRLCMPGVKTLMMPAVQDVVESFDVIRHAPAHLERDYLVQASQQIVNAQTQKLERCANGVLVCLGDSLTEADWKLLTNLRRRSLDFNPVSGGDLVWGLDENVFGRLKASHQSNAAWSPYHQVARLISKAGLDISIAGILDEALINSDLPLLVTNYDLLNETQRQALQKRQVLSLVLGDFSELEPPENAPGILCLLRHNLKMGAFLLGLQAPVADVQEIPFDTEQGEFENCDFGFSSYRCLAPQAKIPNNFWLAIGKMFENQVGKSALLNKAEGIQLLRQKDADGKQRVMLCSKKYYYLQPNYRLSEAETSSLQSLSQFPCADLCVKDGKLATADYYPMPLHIPPKGVLMFDIKQASSADPMST
;
A
#
# COMPACT_ATOMS: atom_id res chain seq x y z
N PRO A 1 7.16 18.99 -21.36
CA PRO A 1 6.17 17.94 -21.06
C PRO A 1 6.88 16.76 -20.40
N ASP A 2 6.74 16.63 -19.09
CA ASP A 2 6.92 15.34 -18.43
C ASP A 2 5.91 14.35 -19.02
N GLY A 3 6.39 13.18 -19.45
CA GLY A 3 5.53 12.04 -19.77
C GLY A 3 5.45 11.64 -21.25
N ASN A 4 6.25 10.63 -21.62
CA ASN A 4 5.89 9.65 -22.66
C ASN A 4 5.16 8.43 -22.06
N GLY A 5 4.55 8.59 -20.87
CA GLY A 5 3.68 7.59 -20.21
C GLY A 5 2.20 7.90 -20.44
N PRO A 6 1.25 7.10 -19.91
CA PRO A 6 -0.17 7.43 -19.99
C PRO A 6 -0.40 8.80 -19.37
N ALA A 7 -0.74 9.79 -20.21
CA ALA A 7 -1.07 11.12 -19.76
C ALA A 7 -2.47 11.05 -19.13
N GLY A 8 -2.58 10.64 -17.86
CA GLY A 8 -3.82 10.53 -17.10
C GLY A 8 -4.82 9.46 -17.60
N SER A 9 -6.02 9.46 -17.03
CA SER A 9 -7.04 8.42 -17.23
C SER A 9 -7.54 8.29 -18.68
N ILE A 10 -7.77 7.06 -19.15
CA ILE A 10 -8.20 6.73 -20.51
C ILE A 10 -9.58 7.26 -20.88
N ASN A 11 -10.40 7.63 -19.89
CA ASN A 11 -11.67 8.30 -20.13
C ASN A 11 -11.52 9.81 -20.44
N LYS A 12 -10.35 10.40 -20.20
CA LYS A 12 -10.11 11.85 -20.30
C LYS A 12 -9.10 12.25 -21.36
N ASN A 13 -8.12 11.41 -21.64
CA ASN A 13 -6.96 11.83 -22.44
C ASN A 13 -6.81 11.11 -23.78
N TYR A 14 -7.62 10.07 -24.03
CA TYR A 14 -7.56 9.26 -25.25
C TYR A 14 -8.81 9.45 -26.12
N TRP A 15 -9.12 10.72 -26.42
CA TRP A 15 -10.31 11.11 -27.18
C TRP A 15 -10.06 11.43 -28.66
N GLN A 16 -8.81 11.29 -29.12
CA GLN A 16 -8.44 11.57 -30.51
C GLN A 16 -9.10 10.56 -31.46
N ASP A 17 -9.41 11.03 -32.68
CA ASP A 17 -10.19 10.27 -33.66
C ASP A 17 -9.60 8.89 -33.97
N ASN A 18 -8.27 8.81 -34.14
CA ASN A 18 -7.55 7.58 -34.45
C ASN A 18 -7.73 6.48 -33.39
N PHE A 19 -7.63 6.80 -32.10
CA PHE A 19 -7.81 5.82 -31.02
C PHE A 19 -9.24 5.32 -30.95
N ILE A 20 -10.21 6.23 -31.07
CA ILE A 20 -11.62 5.86 -31.02
C ILE A 20 -12.02 5.04 -32.26
N GLU A 21 -11.57 5.43 -33.46
CA GLU A 21 -11.90 4.73 -34.70
C GLU A 21 -11.31 3.32 -34.73
N ASP A 22 -10.04 3.14 -34.37
CA ASP A 22 -9.40 1.82 -34.27
C ASP A 22 -10.17 0.91 -33.28
N PHE A 23 -10.59 1.45 -32.13
CA PHE A 23 -11.43 0.72 -31.19
C PHE A 23 -12.80 0.33 -31.78
N LEU A 24 -13.52 1.28 -32.35
CA LEU A 24 -14.85 1.04 -32.92
C LEU A 24 -14.80 0.01 -34.05
N GLU A 25 -13.77 0.05 -34.90
CA GLU A 25 -13.56 -0.91 -35.96
C GLU A 25 -13.32 -2.33 -35.40
N ARG A 26 -12.38 -2.47 -34.45
CA ARG A 26 -12.05 -3.77 -33.84
C ARG A 26 -13.24 -4.39 -33.12
N GLN A 27 -14.00 -3.58 -32.38
CA GLN A 27 -15.18 -4.03 -31.64
C GLN A 27 -16.44 -4.12 -32.50
N ARG A 28 -16.37 -3.71 -33.78
CA ARG A 28 -17.52 -3.62 -34.69
C ARG A 28 -18.68 -2.80 -34.11
N LEU A 29 -18.35 -1.74 -33.38
CA LEU A 29 -19.29 -0.85 -32.73
C LEU A 29 -19.58 0.38 -33.58
N ARG A 30 -20.70 1.04 -33.31
CA ARG A 30 -21.04 2.34 -33.89
C ARG A 30 -21.46 3.30 -32.80
N LEU A 31 -20.97 4.53 -32.90
CA LEU A 31 -21.41 5.60 -32.01
C LEU A 31 -22.90 5.93 -32.21
N PRO A 32 -23.59 6.42 -31.16
CA PRO A 32 -24.89 7.07 -31.26
C PRO A 32 -24.87 8.17 -32.31
N ALA A 33 -26.01 8.43 -32.96
CA ALA A 33 -26.08 9.32 -34.13
C ALA A 33 -25.53 10.72 -33.84
N GLU A 34 -25.80 11.24 -32.66
CA GLU A 34 -25.38 12.52 -32.12
C GLU A 34 -23.86 12.62 -31.84
N LEU A 35 -23.17 11.48 -31.69
CA LEU A 35 -21.73 11.40 -31.45
C LEU A 35 -20.92 11.01 -32.70
N ARG A 36 -21.56 10.77 -33.85
CA ARG A 36 -20.89 10.32 -35.08
C ARG A 36 -20.04 11.41 -35.75
N GLY A 37 -19.12 10.94 -36.60
CA GLY A 37 -18.19 11.76 -37.36
C GLY A 37 -16.99 12.23 -36.55
N LEU A 38 -15.99 12.76 -37.25
CA LEU A 38 -14.73 13.21 -36.66
C LEU A 38 -14.94 14.26 -35.57
N ALA A 39 -14.13 14.18 -34.52
CA ALA A 39 -14.00 15.23 -33.51
C ALA A 39 -13.09 16.36 -34.03
N GLY A 40 -12.02 16.02 -34.78
CA GLY A 40 -11.02 16.99 -35.23
C GLY A 40 -10.48 17.82 -34.06
N ASP A 41 -10.44 19.14 -34.25
CA ASP A 41 -9.98 20.10 -33.23
C ASP A 41 -11.07 20.51 -32.22
N ASN A 42 -12.15 19.73 -32.06
CA ASN A 42 -13.20 19.98 -31.07
C ASN A 42 -13.04 19.03 -29.86
N PRO A 43 -12.40 19.47 -28.76
CA PRO A 43 -12.18 18.63 -27.58
C PRO A 43 -13.49 18.18 -26.93
N GLY A 44 -14.52 19.03 -26.94
CA GLY A 44 -15.81 18.70 -26.34
C GLY A 44 -16.48 17.49 -27.01
N LYS A 45 -16.39 17.40 -28.35
CA LYS A 45 -16.91 16.25 -29.11
C LYS A 45 -16.09 14.98 -28.85
N GLY A 46 -14.76 15.10 -28.80
CA GLY A 46 -13.87 13.98 -28.45
C GLY A 46 -14.17 13.44 -27.05
N MET A 47 -14.24 14.34 -26.06
CA MET A 47 -14.53 13.98 -24.66
C MET A 47 -15.91 13.34 -24.51
N ALA A 48 -16.94 13.84 -25.21
CA ALA A 48 -18.27 13.23 -25.19
C ALA A 48 -18.26 11.79 -25.74
N ARG A 49 -17.48 11.52 -26.79
CA ARG A 49 -17.29 10.16 -27.33
C ARG A 49 -16.56 9.26 -26.34
N ALA A 50 -15.45 9.73 -25.76
CA ALA A 50 -14.70 8.98 -24.76
C ALA A 50 -15.55 8.68 -23.51
N ALA A 51 -16.36 9.63 -23.05
CA ALA A 51 -17.31 9.44 -21.96
C ALA A 51 -18.37 8.38 -22.29
N TRP A 52 -18.92 8.40 -23.52
CA TRP A 52 -19.86 7.37 -23.95
C TRP A 52 -19.23 5.98 -23.98
N LEU A 53 -18.01 5.85 -24.50
CA LEU A 53 -17.25 4.59 -24.48
C LEU A 53 -16.99 4.12 -23.05
N TRP A 54 -16.57 5.03 -22.18
CA TRP A 54 -16.34 4.72 -20.77
C TRP A 54 -17.61 4.27 -20.05
N GLN A 55 -18.77 4.85 -20.36
CA GLN A 55 -20.03 4.49 -19.72
C GLN A 55 -20.61 3.17 -20.24
N ASN A 56 -20.44 2.86 -21.52
CA ASN A 56 -21.14 1.75 -22.18
C ASN A 56 -20.24 0.56 -22.52
N HIS A 57 -18.94 0.79 -22.66
CA HIS A 57 -17.95 -0.17 -23.16
C HIS A 57 -16.63 -0.13 -22.39
N ARG A 58 -16.68 0.24 -21.09
CA ARG A 58 -15.48 0.45 -20.25
C ARG A 58 -14.45 -0.67 -20.37
N GLU A 59 -14.87 -1.89 -20.10
CA GLU A 59 -13.95 -3.03 -20.06
C GLU A 59 -13.27 -3.26 -21.41
N ALA A 60 -14.05 -3.30 -22.49
CA ALA A 60 -13.50 -3.45 -23.83
C ALA A 60 -12.56 -2.29 -24.18
N TRP A 61 -12.89 -1.06 -23.77
CA TRP A 61 -12.05 0.12 -23.97
C TRP A 61 -10.73 0.04 -23.18
N THR A 62 -10.79 -0.42 -21.94
CA THR A 62 -9.61 -0.67 -21.10
C THR A 62 -8.73 -1.76 -21.68
N GLU A 63 -9.29 -2.92 -22.04
CA GLU A 63 -8.57 -4.03 -22.67
C GLU A 63 -7.94 -3.64 -24.02
N HIS A 64 -8.59 -2.75 -24.77
CA HIS A 64 -8.00 -2.16 -25.96
C HIS A 64 -6.72 -1.37 -25.65
N HIS A 65 -6.72 -0.54 -24.60
CA HIS A 65 -5.53 0.21 -24.17
C HIS A 65 -4.44 -0.71 -23.61
N VAL A 66 -4.82 -1.77 -22.89
CA VAL A 66 -3.90 -2.81 -22.42
C VAL A 66 -3.16 -3.43 -23.61
N ALA A 67 -3.88 -3.79 -24.68
CA ALA A 67 -3.26 -4.32 -25.88
C ALA A 67 -2.27 -3.32 -26.52
N LEU A 68 -2.63 -2.04 -26.62
CA LEU A 68 -1.75 -1.01 -27.18
C LEU A 68 -0.46 -0.84 -26.36
N TRP A 69 -0.57 -0.76 -25.03
CA TRP A 69 0.57 -0.66 -24.14
C TRP A 69 1.46 -1.91 -24.21
N ASN A 70 0.85 -3.08 -24.18
CA ASN A 70 1.58 -4.35 -24.30
C ASN A 70 2.35 -4.45 -25.62
N ASP A 71 1.76 -4.04 -26.74
CA ASP A 71 2.44 -4.04 -28.04
C ASP A 71 3.58 -3.01 -28.11
N PHE A 72 3.44 -1.87 -27.43
CA PHE A 72 4.51 -0.90 -27.30
C PHE A 72 5.67 -1.45 -26.47
N TYR A 73 5.41 -1.92 -25.24
CA TYR A 73 6.45 -2.38 -24.34
C TYR A 73 7.13 -3.66 -24.82
N ARG A 74 6.40 -4.58 -25.45
CA ARG A 74 7.00 -5.77 -26.07
C ARG A 74 8.11 -5.38 -27.07
N ARG A 75 7.85 -4.35 -27.90
CA ARG A 75 8.82 -3.85 -28.87
C ARG A 75 9.96 -3.10 -28.19
N ALA A 76 9.65 -2.21 -27.24
CA ALA A 76 10.65 -1.43 -26.53
C ALA A 76 11.64 -2.31 -25.76
N ILE A 77 11.14 -3.27 -24.97
CA ILE A 77 11.95 -4.24 -24.22
C ILE A 77 12.83 -5.04 -25.18
N SER A 78 12.22 -5.63 -26.23
CA SER A 78 12.94 -6.42 -27.23
C SER A 78 14.11 -5.65 -27.87
N ILE A 79 13.88 -4.39 -28.27
CA ILE A 79 14.91 -3.53 -28.87
C ILE A 79 16.02 -3.23 -27.85
N VAL A 80 15.67 -2.78 -26.64
CA VAL A 80 16.65 -2.40 -25.60
C VAL A 80 17.51 -3.61 -25.22
N HIS A 81 16.90 -4.76 -25.01
CA HIS A 81 17.62 -6.00 -24.69
C HIS A 81 18.51 -6.48 -25.84
N SER A 82 18.08 -6.33 -27.10
CA SER A 82 18.91 -6.68 -28.27
C SER A 82 20.19 -5.85 -28.38
N LEU A 83 20.20 -4.67 -27.76
CA LEU A 83 21.35 -3.78 -27.65
C LEU A 83 22.17 -3.99 -26.36
N GLY A 84 21.78 -4.97 -25.52
CA GLY A 84 22.41 -5.25 -24.24
C GLY A 84 22.07 -4.26 -23.12
N GLY A 85 21.01 -3.47 -23.28
CA GLY A 85 20.52 -2.54 -22.26
C GLY A 85 19.48 -3.16 -21.33
N GLU A 86 19.17 -2.45 -20.25
CA GLU A 86 18.06 -2.74 -19.32
C GLU A 86 16.97 -1.68 -19.48
N LEU A 87 15.69 -2.05 -19.37
CA LEU A 87 14.57 -1.12 -19.43
C LEU A 87 14.01 -0.82 -18.04
N MET A 88 13.90 0.47 -17.75
CA MET A 88 13.26 1.00 -16.54
C MET A 88 11.96 1.71 -16.90
N LEU A 89 10.91 1.42 -16.15
CA LEU A 89 9.57 1.98 -16.35
C LEU A 89 9.17 2.79 -15.13
N ASN A 90 8.72 4.03 -15.34
CA ASN A 90 8.06 4.78 -14.27
C ASN A 90 6.61 4.31 -14.12
N SER A 91 6.24 3.89 -12.92
CA SER A 91 4.89 3.42 -12.59
C SER A 91 3.88 4.52 -12.90
N PRO A 92 2.77 4.26 -13.63
CA PRO A 92 1.70 5.24 -13.77
C PRO A 92 1.08 5.60 -12.41
N ASP A 93 1.48 6.78 -11.89
CA ASP A 93 1.04 7.40 -10.63
C ASP A 93 1.09 6.47 -9.39
N THR A 94 1.98 5.46 -9.40
CA THR A 94 2.04 4.39 -8.39
C THR A 94 0.65 3.82 -8.07
N LYS A 95 -0.17 3.63 -9.10
CA LYS A 95 -1.47 2.97 -8.94
C LYS A 95 -1.29 1.48 -8.77
N SER A 96 -2.16 0.87 -7.95
CA SER A 96 -2.23 -0.57 -7.74
C SER A 96 -2.42 -1.34 -9.05
N ILE A 97 -2.24 -2.66 -9.03
CA ILE A 97 -2.42 -3.52 -10.21
C ILE A 97 -3.81 -3.31 -10.83
N PHE A 98 -4.84 -3.28 -9.98
CA PHE A 98 -6.21 -3.05 -10.45
C PHE A 98 -6.44 -1.60 -10.91
N GLU A 99 -5.98 -0.60 -10.16
CA GLU A 99 -6.26 0.79 -10.50
C GLU A 99 -5.50 1.25 -11.75
N ALA A 100 -4.29 0.75 -11.97
CA ALA A 100 -3.55 1.06 -13.19
C ALA A 100 -4.22 0.44 -14.43
N TYR A 101 -4.74 -0.79 -14.29
CA TYR A 101 -5.62 -1.37 -15.30
C TYR A 101 -6.84 -0.48 -15.51
N TYR A 102 -7.58 -0.16 -14.44
CA TYR A 102 -8.82 0.60 -14.52
C TYR A 102 -8.64 1.96 -15.18
N TYR A 103 -7.71 2.78 -14.69
CA TYR A 103 -7.53 4.15 -15.16
C TYR A 103 -6.72 4.27 -16.45
N PHE A 104 -5.67 3.47 -16.62
CA PHE A 104 -4.69 3.69 -17.68
C PHE A 104 -4.74 2.62 -18.78
N GLY A 105 -5.54 1.56 -18.58
CA GLY A 105 -5.44 0.36 -19.39
C GLY A 105 -4.03 -0.22 -19.32
N PHE A 106 -3.39 -0.18 -18.15
CA PHE A 106 -2.00 -0.58 -17.99
C PHE A 106 -1.91 -1.89 -17.21
N ASP A 107 -1.28 -2.90 -17.80
CA ASP A 107 -1.11 -4.24 -17.19
C ASP A 107 0.35 -4.46 -16.77
N TYR A 108 0.62 -4.19 -15.50
CA TYR A 108 1.91 -4.39 -14.88
C TYR A 108 2.43 -5.82 -15.01
N GLN A 109 1.57 -6.83 -14.79
CA GLN A 109 1.98 -8.23 -14.77
C GLN A 109 2.36 -8.69 -16.18
N SER A 110 1.56 -8.31 -17.18
CA SER A 110 1.87 -8.59 -18.58
C SER A 110 3.21 -7.98 -18.99
N ILE A 111 3.47 -6.72 -18.66
CA ILE A 111 4.73 -6.04 -19.00
C ILE A 111 5.92 -6.66 -18.24
N ALA A 112 5.75 -7.00 -16.96
CA ALA A 112 6.76 -7.71 -16.19
C ALA A 112 7.14 -9.05 -16.83
N ASN A 113 6.16 -9.83 -17.28
CA ASN A 113 6.36 -11.12 -17.95
C ASN A 113 7.07 -11.00 -19.31
N MET A 114 7.09 -9.81 -19.93
CA MET A 114 7.88 -9.55 -21.15
C MET A 114 9.37 -9.34 -20.87
N GLY A 115 9.78 -9.26 -19.60
CA GLY A 115 11.16 -9.05 -19.18
C GLY A 115 11.48 -7.60 -18.80
N LEU A 116 10.55 -6.86 -18.18
CA LEU A 116 10.88 -5.56 -17.61
C LEU A 116 11.95 -5.71 -16.51
N ASP A 117 13.00 -4.89 -16.54
CA ASP A 117 14.11 -5.00 -15.58
C ASP A 117 13.85 -4.21 -14.29
N TYR A 118 13.36 -2.98 -14.43
CA TYR A 118 13.10 -2.09 -13.30
C TYR A 118 11.73 -1.41 -13.38
N LEU A 119 11.06 -1.33 -12.24
CA LEU A 119 9.92 -0.46 -12.00
C LEU A 119 10.34 0.65 -11.04
N VAL A 120 10.18 1.90 -11.45
CA VAL A 120 10.30 3.05 -10.57
C VAL A 120 8.91 3.30 -10.00
N SER A 121 8.77 3.12 -8.70
CA SER A 121 7.54 3.47 -7.98
C SER A 121 7.66 4.92 -7.53
N GLU A 122 6.80 5.79 -8.03
CA GLU A 122 6.66 7.16 -7.56
C GLU A 122 6.07 7.19 -6.14
N THR A 123 6.95 7.09 -5.15
CA THR A 123 6.57 7.00 -3.74
C THR A 123 6.52 8.36 -3.06
N SER A 124 6.12 9.38 -3.81
CA SER A 124 6.12 10.81 -3.45
C SER A 124 5.00 11.23 -2.48
N SER A 125 4.72 10.46 -1.42
CA SER A 125 3.59 10.74 -0.52
C SER A 125 3.61 12.14 0.08
N ILE A 126 4.80 12.63 0.46
CA ILE A 126 4.95 13.98 1.03
C ILE A 126 4.56 15.08 0.05
N ALA A 127 4.99 15.00 -1.21
CA ALA A 127 4.66 16.01 -2.20
C ALA A 127 3.16 16.03 -2.45
N THR A 128 2.53 14.86 -2.58
CA THR A 128 1.07 14.75 -2.70
C THR A 128 0.36 15.36 -1.50
N GLU A 129 0.82 15.09 -0.27
CA GLU A 129 0.20 15.63 0.94
C GLU A 129 0.35 17.17 1.06
N LEU A 130 1.51 17.72 0.67
CA LEU A 130 1.81 19.15 0.80
C LEU A 130 1.21 20.01 -0.31
N ILE A 131 1.16 19.52 -1.55
CA ILE A 131 0.75 20.29 -2.73
C ILE A 131 -0.70 20.00 -3.10
N TRP A 132 -1.06 18.73 -3.05
CA TRP A 132 -2.29 18.18 -3.64
C TRP A 132 -3.22 17.66 -2.55
N ARG A 133 -3.37 18.40 -1.45
CA ARG A 133 -4.27 18.03 -0.34
C ARG A 133 -5.73 18.06 -0.80
N GLU A 134 -6.12 17.05 -1.56
CA GLU A 134 -7.41 16.94 -2.27
C GLU A 134 -8.56 16.67 -1.30
N SER A 135 -8.30 16.09 -0.12
CA SER A 135 -9.27 15.95 0.98
C SER A 135 -8.60 15.61 2.31
N GLU A 136 -9.24 15.95 3.44
CA GLU A 136 -8.81 15.51 4.79
C GLU A 136 -8.87 13.97 4.97
N GLU A 137 -9.65 13.28 4.13
CA GLU A 137 -9.86 11.83 4.22
C GLU A 137 -8.68 10.99 3.68
N ARG A 138 -7.80 11.62 2.89
CA ARG A 138 -6.59 11.01 2.32
C ARG A 138 -5.30 11.36 3.08
N ASP A 139 -5.43 11.71 4.37
CA ASP A 139 -4.31 12.02 5.29
C ASP A 139 -3.30 10.84 5.49
N ASP A 140 -3.52 9.68 4.85
CA ASP A 140 -2.77 8.42 5.01
C ASP A 140 -2.13 7.88 3.71
N TYR A 141 -1.88 8.74 2.71
CA TYR A 141 -1.38 8.31 1.39
C TYR A 141 -0.09 7.48 1.42
N LEU A 142 0.80 7.70 2.40
CA LEU A 142 1.98 6.84 2.62
C LEU A 142 1.61 5.36 2.76
N ASN A 143 0.53 5.05 3.49
CA ASN A 143 0.11 3.67 3.73
C ASN A 143 -0.53 3.05 2.48
N GLU A 144 -1.19 3.85 1.64
CA GLU A 144 -1.65 3.42 0.31
C GLU A 144 -0.44 3.00 -0.55
N LEU A 145 0.59 3.86 -0.62
CA LEU A 145 1.80 3.56 -1.39
C LEU A 145 2.55 2.32 -0.86
N CYS A 146 2.62 2.14 0.47
CA CYS A 146 3.22 0.93 1.06
C CYS A 146 2.45 -0.35 0.66
N ALA A 147 1.12 -0.32 0.73
CA ALA A 147 0.29 -1.44 0.31
C ALA A 147 0.42 -1.71 -1.21
N VAL A 148 0.48 -0.67 -2.03
CA VAL A 148 0.72 -0.81 -3.48
C VAL A 148 2.09 -1.43 -3.76
N MET A 149 3.15 -1.03 -3.05
CA MET A 149 4.47 -1.63 -3.24
C MET A 149 4.51 -3.11 -2.88
N LEU A 150 3.85 -3.52 -1.79
CA LEU A 150 3.68 -4.93 -1.42
C LEU A 150 2.97 -5.70 -2.55
N GLU A 151 1.86 -5.16 -3.04
CA GLU A 151 1.06 -5.73 -4.13
C GLU A 151 1.87 -5.88 -5.42
N MET A 152 2.52 -4.80 -5.86
CA MET A 152 3.34 -4.74 -7.06
C MET A 152 4.50 -5.74 -7.00
N ARG A 153 5.25 -5.76 -5.89
CA ARG A 153 6.40 -6.64 -5.74
C ARG A 153 5.99 -8.11 -5.76
N LEU A 154 4.86 -8.47 -5.13
CA LEU A 154 4.33 -9.84 -5.16
C LEU A 154 3.92 -10.26 -6.57
N CYS A 155 3.24 -9.37 -7.30
CA CYS A 155 2.74 -9.68 -8.64
C CYS A 155 3.81 -9.56 -9.75
N MET A 156 4.98 -9.02 -9.43
CA MET A 156 6.10 -8.84 -10.36
C MET A 156 7.43 -9.27 -9.71
N PRO A 157 7.56 -10.53 -9.25
CA PRO A 157 8.71 -10.96 -8.45
C PRO A 157 10.04 -10.94 -9.21
N GLY A 158 10.01 -10.93 -10.56
CA GLY A 158 11.20 -10.79 -11.40
C GLY A 158 11.69 -9.36 -11.64
N VAL A 159 10.87 -8.35 -11.33
CA VAL A 159 11.19 -6.94 -11.60
C VAL A 159 11.80 -6.30 -10.37
N LYS A 160 12.91 -5.56 -10.53
CA LYS A 160 13.49 -4.77 -9.44
C LYS A 160 12.70 -3.48 -9.25
N THR A 161 12.31 -3.15 -8.03
CA THR A 161 11.58 -1.91 -7.75
C THR A 161 12.48 -0.86 -7.13
N LEU A 162 12.50 0.34 -7.71
CA LEU A 162 13.19 1.51 -7.16
C LEU A 162 12.14 2.46 -6.58
N MET A 163 12.33 2.87 -5.32
CA MET A 163 11.50 3.92 -4.73
C MET A 163 11.92 5.27 -5.32
N MET A 164 10.97 6.12 -5.66
CA MET A 164 11.20 7.50 -6.04
C MET A 164 10.51 8.43 -5.04
N PRO A 165 11.14 8.69 -3.89
CA PRO A 165 10.58 9.57 -2.88
C PRO A 165 10.61 11.03 -3.34
N ALA A 166 9.65 11.82 -2.85
CA ALA A 166 9.61 13.26 -3.09
C ALA A 166 10.78 13.96 -2.40
N VAL A 167 11.75 14.45 -3.18
CA VAL A 167 12.94 15.15 -2.67
C VAL A 167 12.81 16.64 -2.94
N GLN A 168 12.81 17.02 -4.23
CA GLN A 168 12.66 18.40 -4.68
C GLN A 168 12.17 18.36 -6.14
N ASP A 169 11.28 19.28 -6.48
CA ASP A 169 10.86 19.51 -7.85
C ASP A 169 10.64 21.03 -8.03
N VAL A 170 11.54 21.65 -8.77
CA VAL A 170 11.47 23.11 -9.04
C VAL A 170 10.39 23.45 -10.06
N VAL A 171 9.96 22.49 -10.89
CA VAL A 171 8.90 22.66 -11.89
C VAL A 171 7.54 22.57 -11.21
N GLU A 172 7.36 21.57 -10.34
CA GLU A 172 6.15 21.39 -9.51
C GLU A 172 6.15 22.25 -8.24
N SER A 173 7.18 23.06 -8.04
CA SER A 173 7.29 24.08 -6.99
C SER A 173 7.30 23.53 -5.55
N PHE A 174 8.05 22.45 -5.30
CA PHE A 174 8.26 21.91 -3.96
C PHE A 174 9.71 21.55 -3.64
N ASP A 175 10.06 21.59 -2.35
CA ASP A 175 11.36 21.19 -1.80
C ASP A 175 11.14 20.53 -0.43
N VAL A 176 11.13 19.20 -0.42
CA VAL A 176 10.83 18.42 0.78
C VAL A 176 12.03 18.38 1.73
N ILE A 177 13.26 18.38 1.20
CA ILE A 177 14.48 18.38 2.02
C ILE A 177 14.46 19.55 3.00
N ARG A 178 14.07 20.74 2.52
CA ARG A 178 14.12 21.97 3.31
C ARG A 178 12.82 22.21 4.07
N HIS A 179 11.66 21.88 3.48
CA HIS A 179 10.37 22.23 4.08
C HIS A 179 9.79 21.13 4.99
N ALA A 180 10.15 19.85 4.77
CA ALA A 180 9.59 18.74 5.54
C ALA A 180 10.58 17.56 5.75
N PRO A 181 11.80 17.80 6.31
CA PRO A 181 12.85 16.76 6.43
C PRO A 181 12.45 15.58 7.33
N ALA A 182 11.70 15.80 8.41
CA ALA A 182 11.22 14.72 9.27
C ALA A 182 10.22 13.80 8.55
N HIS A 183 9.42 14.39 7.65
CA HIS A 183 8.47 13.67 6.82
C HIS A 183 9.21 12.83 5.77
N LEU A 184 10.24 13.41 5.13
CA LEU A 184 11.16 12.70 4.22
C LEU A 184 11.80 11.48 4.88
N GLU A 185 12.32 11.65 6.09
CA GLU A 185 12.92 10.56 6.85
C GLU A 185 11.93 9.43 7.12
N ARG A 186 10.69 9.76 7.50
CA ARG A 186 9.63 8.77 7.70
C ARG A 186 9.32 8.01 6.43
N ASP A 187 9.09 8.69 5.32
CA ASP A 187 8.71 8.04 4.06
C ASP A 187 9.81 7.08 3.58
N TYR A 188 11.08 7.51 3.58
CA TYR A 188 12.22 6.63 3.25
C TYR A 188 12.23 5.35 4.10
N LEU A 189 12.09 5.50 5.41
CA LEU A 189 12.22 4.39 6.35
C LEU A 189 11.02 3.44 6.27
N VAL A 190 9.80 3.96 6.23
CA VAL A 190 8.57 3.15 6.20
C VAL A 190 8.44 2.43 4.87
N GLN A 191 8.68 3.11 3.74
CA GLN A 191 8.58 2.51 2.41
C GLN A 191 9.64 1.42 2.19
N ALA A 192 10.89 1.66 2.60
CA ALA A 192 11.94 0.66 2.48
C ALA A 192 11.70 -0.59 3.34
N SER A 193 10.89 -0.47 4.38
CA SER A 193 10.60 -1.56 5.33
C SER A 193 9.56 -2.57 4.83
N GLN A 194 8.94 -2.34 3.67
CA GLN A 194 8.01 -3.29 3.07
C GLN A 194 8.74 -4.51 2.51
N GLN A 195 8.23 -5.71 2.77
CA GLN A 195 8.85 -6.97 2.37
C GLN A 195 7.84 -7.97 1.79
N ILE A 196 8.34 -8.85 0.92
CA ILE A 196 7.60 -10.01 0.45
C ILE A 196 8.24 -11.30 0.92
N VAL A 197 7.45 -12.35 1.10
CA VAL A 197 7.95 -13.72 1.20
C VAL A 197 8.21 -14.21 -0.22
N ASN A 198 9.48 -14.50 -0.53
CA ASN A 198 9.84 -15.08 -1.82
C ASN A 198 9.34 -16.52 -1.92
N ALA A 199 8.56 -16.80 -2.95
CA ALA A 199 7.93 -18.09 -3.20
C ALA A 199 8.89 -19.28 -3.27
N GLN A 200 10.03 -19.10 -3.92
CA GLN A 200 10.97 -20.19 -4.18
C GLN A 200 11.91 -20.43 -3.00
N THR A 201 12.30 -19.37 -2.30
CA THR A 201 13.31 -19.44 -1.23
C THR A 201 12.71 -19.43 0.18
N GLN A 202 11.44 -19.04 0.31
CA GLN A 202 10.73 -18.81 1.58
C GLN A 202 11.42 -17.78 2.49
N LYS A 203 12.26 -16.91 1.92
CA LYS A 203 12.95 -15.83 2.64
C LYS A 203 12.22 -14.52 2.43
N LEU A 204 12.37 -13.61 3.39
CA LEU A 204 11.93 -12.23 3.20
C LEU A 204 12.84 -11.49 2.24
N GLU A 205 12.24 -10.83 1.26
CA GLU A 205 12.88 -9.90 0.34
C GLU A 205 12.27 -8.52 0.49
N ARG A 206 13.08 -7.47 0.35
CA ARG A 206 12.57 -6.11 0.34
C ARG A 206 11.76 -5.84 -0.92
N CYS A 207 10.71 -5.03 -0.78
CA CYS A 207 10.00 -4.50 -1.94
C CYS A 207 10.87 -3.49 -2.70
N ALA A 208 11.63 -2.67 -1.98
CA ALA A 208 12.54 -1.69 -2.55
C ALA A 208 13.96 -2.26 -2.73
N ASN A 209 14.42 -2.32 -3.97
CA ASN A 209 15.80 -2.69 -4.32
C ASN A 209 16.75 -1.48 -4.31
N GLY A 210 16.21 -0.26 -4.34
CA GLY A 210 17.00 0.95 -4.36
C GLY A 210 16.14 2.20 -4.35
N VAL A 211 16.79 3.33 -4.62
CA VAL A 211 16.18 4.66 -4.66
C VAL A 211 16.59 5.35 -5.94
N LEU A 212 15.63 6.00 -6.59
CA LEU A 212 15.86 6.93 -7.69
C LEU A 212 15.46 8.34 -7.22
N VAL A 213 16.35 9.31 -7.35
CA VAL A 213 16.06 10.72 -7.05
C VAL A 213 15.74 11.41 -8.36
N CYS A 214 14.48 11.81 -8.53
CA CYS A 214 14.04 12.61 -9.67
C CYS A 214 14.47 14.07 -9.50
N LEU A 215 14.79 14.75 -10.61
CA LEU A 215 15.10 16.20 -10.66
C LEU A 215 16.15 16.66 -9.62
N GLY A 216 17.17 15.82 -9.40
CA GLY A 216 18.23 16.07 -8.42
C GLY A 216 19.34 17.03 -8.88
N ASP A 217 19.20 17.71 -10.03
CA ASP A 217 20.23 18.54 -10.65
C ASP A 217 20.57 19.80 -9.85
N SER A 218 19.65 20.26 -9.00
CA SER A 218 19.84 21.42 -8.11
C SER A 218 20.26 21.06 -6.67
N LEU A 219 20.46 19.77 -6.37
CA LEU A 219 20.83 19.30 -5.03
C LEU A 219 22.30 19.60 -4.72
N THR A 220 22.55 20.10 -3.50
CA THR A 220 23.90 20.35 -2.99
C THR A 220 24.58 19.06 -2.52
N GLU A 221 25.89 19.12 -2.27
CA GLU A 221 26.62 17.99 -1.67
C GLU A 221 26.04 17.56 -0.31
N ALA A 222 25.60 18.53 0.51
CA ALA A 222 24.99 18.26 1.81
C ALA A 222 23.66 17.50 1.66
N ASP A 223 22.86 17.87 0.64
CA ASP A 223 21.60 17.20 0.32
C ASP A 223 21.86 15.74 -0.10
N TRP A 224 22.82 15.50 -1.00
CA TRP A 224 23.20 14.15 -1.40
C TRP A 224 23.73 13.31 -0.24
N LYS A 225 24.48 13.91 0.69
CA LYS A 225 24.94 13.24 1.91
C LYS A 225 23.78 12.86 2.82
N LEU A 226 22.78 13.73 2.98
CA LEU A 226 21.56 13.43 3.73
C LEU A 226 20.80 12.24 3.11
N LEU A 227 20.53 12.29 1.81
CA LEU A 227 19.80 11.24 1.09
C LEU A 227 20.56 9.90 1.11
N THR A 228 21.88 9.93 0.98
CA THR A 228 22.73 8.74 1.08
C THR A 228 22.63 8.10 2.48
N ASN A 229 22.64 8.92 3.53
CA ASN A 229 22.48 8.43 4.90
C ASN A 229 21.07 7.87 5.15
N LEU A 230 20.04 8.48 4.58
CA LEU A 230 18.67 7.97 4.63
C LEU A 230 18.55 6.61 3.93
N ARG A 231 19.02 6.50 2.68
CA ARG A 231 19.09 5.23 1.95
C ARG A 231 19.77 4.14 2.78
N ARG A 232 20.96 4.44 3.31
CA ARG A 232 21.75 3.49 4.11
C ARG A 232 20.98 2.99 5.34
N ARG A 233 20.42 3.91 6.13
CA ARG A 233 19.63 3.54 7.33
C ARG A 233 18.39 2.70 6.98
N SER A 234 17.80 2.95 5.82
CA SER A 234 16.58 2.31 5.35
C SER A 234 16.84 0.89 4.80
N LEU A 235 17.92 0.71 4.03
CA LEU A 235 18.17 -0.51 3.26
C LEU A 235 19.21 -1.47 3.87
N ASP A 236 20.10 -1.01 4.75
CA ASP A 236 21.20 -1.85 5.28
C ASP A 236 20.77 -2.87 6.34
N PHE A 237 19.58 -2.70 6.93
CA PHE A 237 19.05 -3.70 7.86
C PHE A 237 18.57 -4.94 7.08
N ASN A 238 18.63 -6.14 7.64
CA ASN A 238 18.21 -7.35 6.92
C ASN A 238 17.19 -8.11 7.77
N PRO A 239 15.89 -7.77 7.67
CA PRO A 239 14.88 -8.43 8.46
C PRO A 239 14.64 -9.87 7.99
N VAL A 240 14.49 -10.77 8.96
CA VAL A 240 14.04 -12.16 8.73
C VAL A 240 12.63 -12.41 9.26
N SER A 241 12.07 -11.48 10.04
CA SER A 241 10.68 -11.47 10.48
C SER A 241 10.20 -10.06 10.81
N GLY A 242 8.90 -9.82 10.82
CA GLY A 242 8.28 -8.55 11.16
C GLY A 242 6.76 -8.62 11.06
N GLY A 243 6.08 -7.50 11.29
CA GLY A 243 4.63 -7.42 11.19
C GLY A 243 3.86 -8.03 12.36
N ASP A 244 2.60 -7.61 12.50
CA ASP A 244 1.59 -8.30 13.31
C ASP A 244 0.92 -9.43 12.49
N LEU A 245 0.88 -9.26 11.16
CA LEU A 245 0.21 -10.11 10.17
C LEU A 245 1.03 -10.19 8.89
N VAL A 246 0.90 -11.31 8.17
CA VAL A 246 1.33 -11.45 6.77
C VAL A 246 0.12 -11.29 5.85
N TRP A 247 0.18 -10.36 4.89
CA TRP A 247 -0.83 -10.25 3.85
C TRP A 247 -0.69 -11.39 2.83
N GLY A 248 -1.60 -12.36 2.86
CA GLY A 248 -1.72 -13.40 1.85
C GLY A 248 -2.56 -12.91 0.67
N LEU A 249 -1.92 -12.62 -0.45
CA LEU A 249 -2.57 -12.15 -1.68
C LEU A 249 -2.74 -13.30 -2.66
N ASP A 250 -3.97 -13.52 -3.14
CA ASP A 250 -4.19 -14.30 -4.36
C ASP A 250 -3.99 -13.41 -5.58
N GLU A 251 -2.92 -13.64 -6.34
CA GLU A 251 -2.60 -12.88 -7.55
C GLU A 251 -3.70 -12.96 -8.63
N ASN A 252 -4.53 -14.00 -8.61
CA ASN A 252 -5.65 -14.17 -9.55
C ASN A 252 -6.87 -13.32 -9.18
N VAL A 253 -6.86 -12.66 -8.01
CA VAL A 253 -7.97 -11.84 -7.54
C VAL A 253 -8.30 -10.72 -8.52
N PHE A 254 -7.30 -10.14 -9.20
CA PHE A 254 -7.50 -8.99 -10.06
C PHE A 254 -8.38 -9.29 -11.27
N GLY A 255 -8.26 -10.49 -11.86
CA GLY A 255 -9.13 -10.92 -12.96
C GLY A 255 -10.60 -11.00 -12.54
N ARG A 256 -10.87 -11.46 -11.32
CA ARG A 256 -12.23 -11.56 -10.76
C ARG A 256 -12.74 -10.21 -10.26
N LEU A 257 -11.85 -9.37 -9.74
CA LEU A 257 -12.14 -8.01 -9.31
C LEU A 257 -12.60 -7.14 -10.48
N LYS A 258 -12.04 -7.30 -11.69
CA LYS A 258 -12.51 -6.62 -12.91
C LYS A 258 -14.01 -6.77 -13.14
N ALA A 259 -14.53 -7.99 -12.99
CA ALA A 259 -15.95 -8.26 -13.12
C ALA A 259 -16.74 -7.75 -11.90
N SER A 260 -16.29 -8.08 -10.68
CA SER A 260 -16.98 -7.70 -9.44
C SER A 260 -17.11 -6.18 -9.25
N HIS A 261 -16.09 -5.42 -9.64
CA HIS A 261 -16.06 -3.97 -9.50
C HIS A 261 -17.08 -3.29 -10.42
N GLN A 262 -17.40 -3.88 -11.58
CA GLN A 262 -18.44 -3.34 -12.46
C GLN A 262 -19.84 -3.43 -11.83
N SER A 263 -20.13 -4.54 -11.15
CA SER A 263 -21.44 -4.78 -10.57
C SER A 263 -21.63 -4.08 -9.23
N ASN A 264 -20.61 -4.14 -8.36
CA ASN A 264 -20.77 -3.85 -6.93
C ASN A 264 -19.80 -2.76 -6.42
N ALA A 265 -18.99 -2.16 -7.29
CA ALA A 265 -17.95 -1.21 -6.89
C ALA A 265 -16.99 -1.80 -5.82
N ALA A 266 -16.65 -3.08 -5.99
CA ALA A 266 -15.82 -3.87 -5.08
C ALA A 266 -14.46 -3.20 -4.80
N TRP A 267 -13.97 -3.36 -3.58
CA TRP A 267 -12.74 -2.73 -3.09
C TRP A 267 -11.49 -3.43 -3.58
N SER A 268 -10.48 -2.63 -3.93
CA SER A 268 -9.16 -3.17 -4.26
C SER A 268 -8.46 -3.76 -3.01
N PRO A 269 -7.67 -4.85 -3.16
CA PRO A 269 -6.92 -5.47 -2.07
C PRO A 269 -6.04 -4.48 -1.29
N TYR A 270 -5.19 -3.71 -1.99
CA TYR A 270 -4.29 -2.75 -1.35
C TYR A 270 -5.04 -1.69 -0.51
N HIS A 271 -6.24 -1.28 -0.92
CA HIS A 271 -7.01 -0.27 -0.20
C HIS A 271 -7.44 -0.81 1.17
N GLN A 272 -7.92 -2.05 1.22
CA GLN A 272 -8.28 -2.71 2.49
C GLN A 272 -7.06 -2.81 3.42
N VAL A 273 -5.90 -3.20 2.89
CA VAL A 273 -4.63 -3.26 3.63
C VAL A 273 -4.24 -1.88 4.16
N ALA A 274 -4.24 -0.85 3.31
CA ALA A 274 -3.89 0.52 3.68
C ALA A 274 -4.80 1.07 4.79
N ARG A 275 -6.10 0.75 4.77
CA ARG A 275 -7.05 1.13 5.83
C ARG A 275 -6.81 0.39 7.14
N LEU A 276 -6.43 -0.88 7.11
CA LEU A 276 -6.01 -1.61 8.32
C LEU A 276 -4.73 -1.02 8.94
N ILE A 277 -3.74 -0.68 8.12
CA ILE A 277 -2.51 -0.02 8.62
C ILE A 277 -2.84 1.37 9.20
N SER A 278 -3.59 2.18 8.45
CA SER A 278 -3.84 3.57 8.80
C SER A 278 -4.84 3.75 9.95
N LYS A 279 -5.95 3.01 9.93
CA LYS A 279 -7.05 3.19 10.88
C LYS A 279 -7.04 2.15 12.01
N ALA A 280 -6.79 0.88 11.69
CA ALA A 280 -6.74 -0.18 12.71
C ALA A 280 -5.39 -0.22 13.46
N GLY A 281 -4.33 0.38 12.89
CA GLY A 281 -3.02 0.45 13.53
C GLY A 281 -2.30 -0.90 13.58
N LEU A 282 -2.57 -1.77 12.61
CA LEU A 282 -1.92 -3.07 12.45
C LEU A 282 -0.60 -2.89 11.68
N ASP A 283 0.45 -3.60 12.10
CA ASP A 283 1.70 -3.68 11.34
C ASP A 283 1.57 -4.75 10.24
N ILE A 284 1.33 -4.30 9.00
CA ILE A 284 1.23 -5.16 7.81
C ILE A 284 2.34 -4.72 6.84
N SER A 285 3.57 -5.10 7.18
CA SER A 285 4.79 -4.78 6.42
C SER A 285 5.32 -5.96 5.58
N ILE A 286 4.65 -7.12 5.66
CA ILE A 286 5.01 -8.35 4.96
C ILE A 286 3.81 -8.85 4.16
N ALA A 287 4.06 -9.26 2.92
CA ALA A 287 3.07 -9.93 2.09
C ALA A 287 3.63 -11.22 1.46
N GLY A 288 2.78 -12.17 1.09
CA GLY A 288 3.14 -13.41 0.42
C GLY A 288 2.04 -13.88 -0.52
N ILE A 289 2.36 -14.76 -1.46
CA ILE A 289 1.34 -15.43 -2.28
C ILE A 289 0.49 -16.32 -1.37
N LEU A 290 -0.84 -16.20 -1.46
CA LEU A 290 -1.78 -16.82 -0.52
C LEU A 290 -1.58 -18.33 -0.39
N ASP A 291 -1.48 -19.05 -1.52
CA ASP A 291 -1.36 -20.51 -1.53
C ASP A 291 -0.10 -21.00 -0.79
N GLU A 292 0.99 -20.24 -0.86
CA GLU A 292 2.23 -20.56 -0.16
C GLU A 292 2.18 -20.13 1.30
N ALA A 293 1.62 -18.96 1.57
CA ALA A 293 1.44 -18.44 2.93
C ALA A 293 0.55 -19.36 3.77
N LEU A 294 -0.46 -19.99 3.15
CA LEU A 294 -1.32 -21.00 3.77
C LEU A 294 -0.54 -22.21 4.29
N ILE A 295 0.56 -22.57 3.63
CA ILE A 295 1.38 -23.74 3.96
C ILE A 295 2.52 -23.36 4.91
N ASN A 296 3.21 -22.26 4.63
CA ASN A 296 4.53 -21.98 5.19
C ASN A 296 4.54 -20.91 6.28
N SER A 297 3.49 -20.10 6.39
CA SER A 297 3.45 -19.06 7.42
C SER A 297 3.01 -19.63 8.76
N ASP A 298 3.75 -19.34 9.82
CA ASP A 298 3.32 -19.54 11.20
C ASP A 298 2.71 -18.25 11.82
N LEU A 299 2.74 -17.14 11.07
CA LEU A 299 2.16 -15.88 11.48
C LEU A 299 0.67 -15.82 11.13
N PRO A 300 -0.10 -15.00 11.87
CA PRO A 300 -1.45 -14.65 11.48
C PRO A 300 -1.50 -14.16 10.03
N LEU A 301 -2.50 -14.62 9.27
CA LEU A 301 -2.70 -14.17 7.89
C LEU A 301 -3.76 -13.09 7.81
N LEU A 302 -3.53 -12.10 6.95
CA LEU A 302 -4.54 -11.20 6.44
C LEU A 302 -4.88 -11.63 5.01
N VAL A 303 -6.16 -11.89 4.72
CA VAL A 303 -6.63 -12.20 3.37
C VAL A 303 -7.75 -11.25 2.97
N THR A 304 -7.51 -10.44 1.95
CA THR A 304 -8.49 -9.49 1.40
C THR A 304 -9.28 -10.11 0.25
N ASN A 305 -10.46 -9.56 -0.02
CA ASN A 305 -11.36 -10.05 -1.07
C ASN A 305 -11.65 -11.56 -0.94
N TYR A 306 -11.93 -12.01 0.28
CA TYR A 306 -12.27 -13.39 0.62
C TYR A 306 -13.41 -13.95 -0.25
N ASP A 307 -14.34 -13.08 -0.62
CA ASP A 307 -15.47 -13.37 -1.49
C ASP A 307 -15.06 -13.79 -2.90
N LEU A 308 -13.92 -13.27 -3.37
CA LEU A 308 -13.35 -13.59 -4.67
C LEU A 308 -12.41 -14.80 -4.60
N LEU A 309 -12.19 -15.47 -3.48
CA LEU A 309 -11.34 -16.66 -3.45
C LEU A 309 -12.02 -17.86 -4.10
N ASN A 310 -11.21 -18.85 -4.51
CA ASN A 310 -11.77 -20.14 -4.90
C ASN A 310 -12.15 -20.98 -3.66
N GLU A 311 -12.94 -22.02 -3.88
CA GLU A 311 -13.45 -22.85 -2.79
C GLU A 311 -12.34 -23.60 -2.03
N THR A 312 -11.30 -24.03 -2.74
CA THR A 312 -10.14 -24.72 -2.13
C THR A 312 -9.40 -23.80 -1.16
N GLN A 313 -9.17 -22.54 -1.54
CA GLN A 313 -8.54 -21.53 -0.69
C GLN A 313 -9.38 -21.22 0.55
N ARG A 314 -10.70 -21.04 0.39
CA ARG A 314 -11.61 -20.81 1.54
C ARG A 314 -11.59 -21.97 2.52
N GLN A 315 -11.65 -23.22 2.02
CA GLN A 315 -11.58 -24.40 2.87
C GLN A 315 -10.22 -24.54 3.56
N ALA A 316 -9.12 -24.18 2.89
CA ALA A 316 -7.80 -24.17 3.49
C ALA A 316 -7.71 -23.16 4.65
N LEU A 317 -8.26 -21.95 4.46
CA LEU A 317 -8.33 -20.93 5.51
C LEU A 317 -9.17 -21.38 6.72
N GLN A 318 -10.30 -22.04 6.49
CA GLN A 318 -11.15 -22.57 7.57
C GLN A 318 -10.47 -23.68 8.38
N LYS A 319 -9.64 -24.51 7.74
CA LYS A 319 -8.94 -25.63 8.40
C LYS A 319 -7.63 -25.21 9.08
N ARG A 320 -7.11 -24.03 8.73
CA ARG A 320 -5.85 -23.51 9.24
C ARG A 320 -5.94 -23.29 10.76
N GLN A 321 -4.94 -23.79 11.48
CA GLN A 321 -4.87 -23.70 12.95
C GLN A 321 -4.22 -22.39 13.45
N VAL A 322 -3.64 -21.63 12.53
CA VAL A 322 -3.09 -20.29 12.80
C VAL A 322 -4.16 -19.27 12.42
N LEU A 323 -4.31 -18.23 13.27
CA LEU A 323 -5.29 -17.18 13.08
C LEU A 323 -5.25 -16.59 11.67
N SER A 324 -6.42 -16.39 11.07
CA SER A 324 -6.54 -15.69 9.79
C SER A 324 -7.63 -14.62 9.89
N LEU A 325 -7.28 -13.37 9.60
CA LEU A 325 -8.21 -12.27 9.41
C LEU A 325 -8.61 -12.22 7.93
N VAL A 326 -9.86 -12.49 7.62
CA VAL A 326 -10.40 -12.43 6.26
C VAL A 326 -11.30 -11.22 6.10
N LEU A 327 -11.22 -10.53 4.96
CA LEU A 327 -12.07 -9.40 4.59
C LEU A 327 -12.62 -9.55 3.18
N GLY A 328 -13.83 -9.04 2.93
CA GLY A 328 -14.42 -9.07 1.59
C GLY A 328 -15.88 -8.60 1.56
N ASP A 329 -16.50 -8.76 0.40
CA ASP A 329 -17.93 -8.52 0.18
C ASP A 329 -18.78 -9.73 0.64
N PHE A 330 -19.56 -9.54 1.71
CA PHE A 330 -20.48 -10.53 2.28
C PHE A 330 -21.95 -10.24 1.93
N SER A 331 -22.20 -9.53 0.83
CA SER A 331 -23.58 -9.26 0.39
C SER A 331 -24.31 -10.54 0.02
N GLU A 332 -23.60 -11.46 -0.65
CA GLU A 332 -24.10 -12.73 -1.17
C GLU A 332 -23.42 -13.97 -0.53
N LEU A 333 -22.60 -13.75 0.51
CA LEU A 333 -21.90 -14.82 1.22
C LEU A 333 -22.35 -14.88 2.67
N GLU A 334 -22.58 -16.11 3.13
CA GLU A 334 -22.81 -16.36 4.54
C GLU A 334 -21.53 -16.12 5.36
N PRO A 335 -21.64 -15.51 6.54
CA PRO A 335 -20.55 -15.43 7.50
C PRO A 335 -19.95 -16.83 7.77
N PRO A 336 -18.61 -16.95 7.90
CA PRO A 336 -18.01 -18.23 8.25
C PRO A 336 -18.54 -18.74 9.59
N GLU A 337 -18.95 -20.01 9.63
CA GLU A 337 -19.49 -20.63 10.85
C GLU A 337 -18.47 -20.57 11.99
N ASN A 338 -18.95 -20.23 13.20
CA ASN A 338 -18.11 -20.15 14.40
C ASN A 338 -16.87 -19.25 14.24
N ALA A 339 -17.02 -18.10 13.57
CA ALA A 339 -15.97 -17.10 13.44
C ALA A 339 -16.43 -15.75 14.02
N PRO A 340 -15.65 -15.11 14.93
CA PRO A 340 -16.00 -13.76 15.36
C PRO A 340 -15.77 -12.82 14.21
N GLY A 341 -16.68 -11.86 14.05
CA GLY A 341 -16.58 -10.93 12.96
C GLY A 341 -17.36 -9.67 13.15
N ILE A 342 -17.12 -8.77 12.22
CA ILE A 342 -17.76 -7.47 12.10
C ILE A 342 -18.34 -7.39 10.70
N LEU A 343 -19.62 -7.06 10.61
CA LEU A 343 -20.31 -6.75 9.37
C LEU A 343 -20.63 -5.26 9.34
N CYS A 344 -20.20 -4.58 8.29
CA CYS A 344 -20.58 -3.20 8.01
C CYS A 344 -21.62 -3.19 6.90
N LEU A 345 -22.81 -2.71 7.24
CA LEU A 345 -23.90 -2.54 6.28
C LEU A 345 -23.68 -1.24 5.51
N LEU A 346 -23.73 -1.33 4.18
CA LEU A 346 -23.50 -0.22 3.27
C LEU A 346 -24.74 -0.01 2.38
N ARG A 347 -24.76 1.09 1.60
CA ARG A 347 -25.85 1.34 0.65
C ARG A 347 -25.95 0.25 -0.40
N HIS A 348 -27.13 0.16 -1.03
CA HIS A 348 -27.45 -0.82 -2.08
C HIS A 348 -27.34 -2.27 -1.62
N ASN A 349 -27.57 -2.54 -0.33
CA ASN A 349 -27.44 -3.85 0.32
C ASN A 349 -26.02 -4.43 0.31
N LEU A 350 -25.00 -3.61 0.02
CA LEU A 350 -23.61 -4.04 0.11
C LEU A 350 -23.24 -4.32 1.58
N LYS A 351 -22.46 -5.36 1.82
CA LYS A 351 -21.96 -5.72 3.16
C LYS A 351 -20.46 -5.95 3.12
N MET A 352 -19.69 -5.09 3.78
CA MET A 352 -18.27 -5.34 4.00
C MET A 352 -18.11 -6.16 5.28
N GLY A 353 -17.45 -7.32 5.20
CA GLY A 353 -17.24 -8.18 6.36
C GLY A 353 -15.78 -8.37 6.71
N ALA A 354 -15.50 -8.58 7.99
CA ALA A 354 -14.20 -8.97 8.51
C ALA A 354 -14.36 -10.06 9.57
N PHE A 355 -13.69 -11.20 9.40
CA PHE A 355 -13.86 -12.37 10.27
C PHE A 355 -12.51 -12.97 10.67
N LEU A 356 -12.44 -13.53 11.88
CA LEU A 356 -11.28 -14.27 12.38
C LEU A 356 -11.53 -15.78 12.28
N LEU A 357 -10.66 -16.48 11.56
CA LEU A 357 -10.68 -17.93 11.39
C LEU A 357 -9.53 -18.57 12.17
N GLY A 358 -9.62 -19.89 12.41
CA GLY A 358 -8.56 -20.66 13.07
C GLY A 358 -8.53 -20.56 14.60
N LEU A 359 -9.63 -20.15 15.23
CA LEU A 359 -9.77 -20.11 16.70
C LEU A 359 -10.27 -21.45 17.25
N GLN A 360 -9.74 -21.89 18.40
CA GLN A 360 -10.09 -23.17 19.03
C GLN A 360 -11.29 -23.10 20.00
N ALA A 361 -11.81 -21.91 20.31
CA ALA A 361 -12.89 -21.71 21.29
C ALA A 361 -14.18 -21.22 20.62
N PRO A 362 -15.37 -21.59 21.14
CA PRO A 362 -16.66 -21.13 20.62
C PRO A 362 -16.82 -19.61 20.78
N VAL A 363 -17.53 -19.00 19.84
CA VAL A 363 -17.43 -17.57 19.52
C VAL A 363 -18.51 -16.71 20.16
N ALA A 364 -18.14 -15.45 20.41
CA ALA A 364 -18.99 -14.28 20.63
C ALA A 364 -19.85 -13.85 19.41
N ASP A 365 -20.78 -12.92 19.61
CA ASP A 365 -21.69 -12.42 18.57
C ASP A 365 -20.98 -11.68 17.41
N VAL A 366 -21.52 -11.78 16.20
CA VAL A 366 -21.15 -10.93 15.06
C VAL A 366 -21.60 -9.50 15.36
N GLN A 367 -20.68 -8.55 15.33
CA GLN A 367 -21.01 -7.14 15.51
C GLN A 367 -21.47 -6.54 14.19
N GLU A 368 -22.66 -5.96 14.17
CA GLU A 368 -23.13 -5.14 13.05
C GLU A 368 -22.80 -3.66 13.26
N ILE A 369 -22.28 -3.02 12.22
CA ILE A 369 -22.08 -1.58 12.14
C ILE A 369 -23.04 -1.03 11.09
N PRO A 370 -24.00 -0.17 11.49
CA PRO A 370 -24.99 0.37 10.55
C PRO A 370 -24.33 1.34 9.58
N PHE A 371 -24.98 1.48 8.41
CA PHE A 371 -24.63 2.50 7.43
C PHE A 371 -24.77 3.90 8.05
N ASP A 372 -23.73 4.72 7.92
CA ASP A 372 -23.76 6.12 8.32
C ASP A 372 -24.28 6.99 7.16
N THR A 373 -25.52 7.48 7.27
CA THR A 373 -26.15 8.28 6.22
C THR A 373 -25.52 9.67 6.02
N GLU A 374 -24.71 10.14 6.97
CA GLU A 374 -24.05 11.44 6.88
C GLU A 374 -22.76 11.39 6.03
N GLN A 375 -22.22 10.19 5.77
CA GLN A 375 -21.04 10.02 4.93
C GLN A 375 -21.45 9.84 3.45
N GLY A 376 -20.75 10.54 2.55
CA GLY A 376 -20.97 10.46 1.10
C GLY A 376 -20.95 9.02 0.55
N GLU A 377 -21.66 8.78 -0.55
CA GLU A 377 -22.00 7.44 -1.04
C GLU A 377 -20.79 6.62 -1.55
N PHE A 378 -19.83 7.29 -2.17
CA PHE A 378 -18.62 6.69 -2.72
C PHE A 378 -17.40 7.43 -2.21
N GLU A 379 -16.28 6.72 -2.03
CA GLU A 379 -15.00 7.39 -1.82
C GLU A 379 -14.60 8.12 -3.12
N ASN A 380 -14.66 9.45 -3.07
CA ASN A 380 -14.06 10.37 -4.04
C ASN A 380 -14.28 10.08 -5.54
N CYS A 381 -15.47 9.66 -5.98
CA CYS A 381 -15.79 9.64 -7.42
C CYS A 381 -17.29 9.80 -7.71
N ASP A 382 -17.67 10.92 -8.35
CA ASP A 382 -18.70 10.85 -9.39
C ASP A 382 -18.14 10.01 -10.54
N PHE A 383 -18.85 8.96 -10.96
CA PHE A 383 -18.51 8.14 -12.14
C PHE A 383 -18.27 8.98 -13.41
N GLY A 384 -18.76 10.23 -13.45
CA GLY A 384 -18.58 11.17 -14.54
C GLY A 384 -17.27 11.97 -14.53
N PHE A 385 -16.51 12.05 -13.41
CA PHE A 385 -15.42 13.03 -13.29
C PHE A 385 -14.18 12.62 -12.47
N SER A 386 -13.95 11.34 -12.15
CA SER A 386 -12.77 10.89 -11.39
C SER A 386 -11.43 11.37 -11.97
N SER A 387 -10.59 12.08 -11.21
CA SER A 387 -9.19 12.28 -11.58
C SER A 387 -8.46 10.94 -11.43
N TYR A 388 -7.40 10.70 -12.21
CA TYR A 388 -6.56 9.52 -12.04
C TYR A 388 -5.85 9.51 -10.66
N ARG A 389 -5.95 10.62 -9.91
CA ARG A 389 -5.42 10.76 -8.55
C ARG A 389 -6.39 10.21 -7.51
N CYS A 390 -7.69 10.11 -7.81
CA CYS A 390 -8.69 9.46 -6.97
C CYS A 390 -8.51 7.94 -6.93
N LEU A 391 -9.09 7.30 -5.92
CA LEU A 391 -9.30 5.86 -5.89
C LEU A 391 -10.35 5.47 -6.94
N ALA A 392 -10.25 4.26 -7.50
CA ALA A 392 -11.28 3.68 -8.34
C ALA A 392 -12.63 3.73 -7.58
N PRO A 393 -13.75 4.06 -8.26
CA PRO A 393 -15.03 4.27 -7.58
C PRO A 393 -15.41 3.06 -6.73
N GLN A 394 -15.49 3.24 -5.42
CA GLN A 394 -15.80 2.17 -4.47
C GLN A 394 -16.69 2.70 -3.33
N ALA A 395 -17.51 1.81 -2.76
CA ALA A 395 -18.39 2.19 -1.67
C ALA A 395 -17.57 2.64 -0.45
N LYS A 396 -17.99 3.72 0.21
CA LYS A 396 -17.27 4.24 1.37
C LYS A 396 -17.45 3.34 2.60
N ILE A 397 -16.35 2.97 3.25
CA ILE A 397 -16.35 2.18 4.48
C ILE A 397 -16.06 3.09 5.67
N PRO A 398 -16.92 3.15 6.69
CA PRO A 398 -16.77 4.09 7.80
C PRO A 398 -15.57 3.72 8.70
N ASN A 399 -14.91 4.73 9.27
CA ASN A 399 -13.69 4.55 10.07
C ASN A 399 -13.87 3.64 11.31
N ASN A 400 -15.06 3.62 11.89
CA ASN A 400 -15.38 2.77 13.03
C ASN A 400 -15.31 1.27 12.69
N PHE A 401 -15.52 0.87 11.44
CA PHE A 401 -15.32 -0.50 10.98
C PHE A 401 -13.86 -0.94 11.12
N TRP A 402 -12.94 -0.15 10.58
CA TRP A 402 -11.51 -0.44 10.67
C TRP A 402 -11.00 -0.45 12.11
N LEU A 403 -11.46 0.49 12.94
CA LEU A 403 -11.13 0.54 14.37
C LEU A 403 -11.65 -0.69 15.13
N ALA A 404 -12.87 -1.14 14.81
CA ALA A 404 -13.45 -2.32 15.41
C ALA A 404 -12.65 -3.58 15.04
N ILE A 405 -12.17 -3.70 13.80
CA ILE A 405 -11.30 -4.82 13.37
C ILE A 405 -10.02 -4.84 14.18
N GLY A 406 -9.34 -3.70 14.33
CA GLY A 406 -8.11 -3.60 15.14
C GLY A 406 -8.33 -4.10 16.57
N LYS A 407 -9.43 -3.66 17.21
CA LYS A 407 -9.81 -4.10 18.55
C LYS A 407 -10.12 -5.60 18.62
N MET A 408 -10.89 -6.12 17.64
CA MET A 408 -11.22 -7.53 17.55
C MET A 408 -9.95 -8.39 17.42
N PHE A 409 -9.01 -7.96 16.60
CA PHE A 409 -7.73 -8.64 16.39
C PHE A 409 -6.85 -8.61 17.65
N GLU A 410 -6.63 -7.44 18.27
CA GLU A 410 -5.81 -7.31 19.48
C GLU A 410 -6.37 -8.11 20.67
N ASN A 411 -7.69 -8.31 20.75
CA ASN A 411 -8.30 -9.16 21.76
C ASN A 411 -7.91 -10.64 21.63
N GLN A 412 -7.54 -11.10 20.42
CA GLN A 412 -7.15 -12.48 20.16
C GLN A 412 -5.63 -12.68 20.22
N VAL A 413 -4.84 -11.77 19.65
CA VAL A 413 -3.37 -11.92 19.58
C VAL A 413 -2.62 -11.30 20.75
N GLY A 414 -3.32 -10.56 21.61
CA GLY A 414 -2.74 -9.82 22.72
C GLY A 414 -2.49 -8.35 22.40
N LYS A 415 -2.24 -7.56 23.45
CA LYS A 415 -2.06 -6.11 23.33
C LYS A 415 -0.69 -5.77 22.73
N SER A 416 -0.70 -4.79 21.83
CA SER A 416 0.51 -4.18 21.30
C SER A 416 1.38 -3.54 22.40
N ALA A 417 2.71 -3.51 22.16
CA ALA A 417 3.67 -2.79 23.00
C ALA A 417 3.44 -1.26 22.98
N LEU A 418 2.91 -0.72 21.88
CA LEU A 418 2.42 0.65 21.77
C LEU A 418 0.96 0.72 22.25
N LEU A 419 0.71 1.43 23.34
CA LEU A 419 -0.61 1.47 24.00
C LEU A 419 -1.53 2.58 23.51
N ASN A 420 -0.97 3.65 22.94
CA ASN A 420 -1.72 4.83 22.49
C ASN A 420 -1.73 4.97 20.96
N LYS A 421 -1.81 3.85 20.22
CA LYS A 421 -1.97 3.83 18.75
C LYS A 421 -3.07 4.78 18.25
N ALA A 422 -4.20 4.83 18.99
CA ALA A 422 -5.36 5.66 18.70
C ALA A 422 -5.06 7.17 18.64
N GLU A 423 -3.94 7.63 19.21
CA GLU A 423 -3.49 9.04 19.12
C GLU A 423 -2.87 9.38 17.75
N GLY A 424 -2.79 8.40 16.83
CA GLY A 424 -2.23 8.57 15.49
C GLY A 424 -0.75 8.18 15.40
N ILE A 425 -0.32 7.20 16.20
CA ILE A 425 1.03 6.64 16.15
C ILE A 425 0.97 5.26 15.47
N GLN A 426 1.74 5.08 14.41
CA GLN A 426 1.94 3.80 13.76
C GLN A 426 3.21 3.12 14.28
N LEU A 427 3.12 1.82 14.50
CA LEU A 427 4.23 0.97 14.93
C LEU A 427 4.63 0.06 13.76
N LEU A 428 5.92 0.01 13.44
CA LEU A 428 6.49 -1.04 12.61
C LEU A 428 7.61 -1.73 13.38
N ARG A 429 7.65 -3.06 13.30
CA ARG A 429 8.66 -3.90 13.97
C ARG A 429 9.26 -4.90 13.01
N GLN A 430 10.57 -4.97 13.04
CA GLN A 430 11.36 -5.92 12.26
C GLN A 430 12.42 -6.56 13.14
N LYS A 431 12.83 -7.79 12.82
CA LYS A 431 13.87 -8.52 13.54
C LYS A 431 14.83 -9.14 12.54
N ASP A 432 16.13 -9.03 12.78
CA ASP A 432 17.16 -9.67 11.97
C ASP A 432 17.52 -11.07 12.49
N ALA A 433 18.44 -11.74 11.78
CA ALA A 433 18.88 -13.10 12.10
C ALA A 433 19.60 -13.20 13.46
N ASP A 434 20.24 -12.12 13.92
CA ASP A 434 20.94 -12.04 15.20
C ASP A 434 19.98 -11.73 16.36
N GLY A 435 18.69 -11.60 16.05
CA GLY A 435 17.62 -11.34 17.00
C GLY A 435 17.49 -9.89 17.43
N LYS A 436 18.24 -8.98 16.81
CA LYS A 436 18.12 -7.54 17.01
C LYS A 436 16.81 -7.05 16.42
N GLN A 437 16.04 -6.32 17.22
CA GLN A 437 14.77 -5.77 16.81
C GLN A 437 14.93 -4.30 16.41
N ARG A 438 14.37 -3.93 15.25
CA ARG A 438 14.21 -2.55 14.82
C ARG A 438 12.77 -2.13 15.03
N VAL A 439 12.60 -1.01 15.73
CA VAL A 439 11.29 -0.43 16.03
C VAL A 439 11.20 0.94 15.39
N MET A 440 10.09 1.20 14.71
CA MET A 440 9.75 2.52 14.17
C MET A 440 8.41 2.97 14.75
N LEU A 441 8.39 4.18 15.31
CA LEU A 441 7.21 4.86 15.80
C LEU A 441 6.96 6.09 14.93
N CYS A 442 5.93 6.04 14.11
CA CYS A 442 5.65 7.05 13.09
C CYS A 442 4.44 7.90 13.47
N SER A 443 4.60 9.23 13.43
CA SER A 443 3.50 10.16 13.67
C SER A 443 2.68 10.36 12.40
N LYS A 444 1.36 10.30 12.54
CA LYS A 444 0.39 10.72 11.52
C LYS A 444 -0.07 12.17 11.72
N LYS A 445 0.40 12.85 12.76
CA LYS A 445 -0.09 14.17 13.18
C LYS A 445 0.89 15.28 12.82
N TYR A 446 0.37 16.48 12.61
CA TYR A 446 1.16 17.70 12.35
C TYR A 446 1.69 18.38 13.63
N TYR A 447 1.70 17.67 14.75
CA TYR A 447 2.25 18.10 16.03
C TYR A 447 3.02 16.95 16.69
N TYR A 448 3.84 17.27 17.68
CA TYR A 448 4.63 16.26 18.41
C TYR A 448 3.71 15.31 19.19
N LEU A 449 4.02 14.01 19.12
CA LEU A 449 3.32 12.98 19.88
C LEU A 449 4.27 12.33 20.88
N GLN A 450 3.76 12.00 22.06
CA GLN A 450 4.49 11.22 23.05
C GLN A 450 4.06 9.75 22.95
N PRO A 451 4.94 8.83 22.50
CA PRO A 451 4.58 7.42 22.45
C PRO A 451 4.52 6.81 23.84
N ASN A 452 3.49 6.01 24.09
CA ASN A 452 3.39 5.11 25.23
C ASN A 452 3.81 3.71 24.80
N TYR A 453 5.09 3.55 24.51
CA TYR A 453 5.70 2.29 24.11
C TYR A 453 6.33 1.60 25.32
N ARG A 454 5.90 0.37 25.61
CA ARG A 454 6.41 -0.44 26.72
C ARG A 454 7.60 -1.29 26.29
N LEU A 455 8.64 -1.25 27.10
CA LEU A 455 9.81 -2.12 27.03
C LEU A 455 9.88 -2.94 28.32
N SER A 456 10.37 -4.18 28.23
CA SER A 456 10.75 -4.98 29.39
C SER A 456 12.08 -4.47 29.99
N GLU A 457 12.33 -4.75 31.27
CA GLU A 457 13.57 -4.33 31.95
C GLU A 457 14.85 -4.83 31.25
N ALA A 458 14.80 -6.04 30.67
CA ALA A 458 15.94 -6.63 29.95
C ALA A 458 16.27 -5.90 28.64
N GLU A 459 15.29 -5.25 28.00
CA GLU A 459 15.49 -4.52 26.75
C GLU A 459 16.12 -3.14 26.97
N THR A 460 16.02 -2.59 28.18
CA THR A 460 16.38 -1.19 28.49
C THR A 460 17.86 -0.85 28.35
N SER A 461 18.77 -1.82 28.57
CA SER A 461 20.22 -1.62 28.50
C SER A 461 20.80 -1.67 27.09
N SER A 462 19.96 -1.87 26.08
CA SER A 462 20.35 -2.29 24.74
C SER A 462 19.86 -1.37 23.61
N LEU A 463 19.30 -0.21 23.97
CA LEU A 463 18.68 0.72 23.04
C LEU A 463 19.72 1.52 22.25
N GLN A 464 19.53 1.58 20.93
CA GLN A 464 20.34 2.43 20.04
C GLN A 464 19.41 3.28 19.17
N SER A 465 19.43 4.60 19.37
CA SER A 465 18.71 5.53 18.49
C SER A 465 19.32 5.52 17.08
N LEU A 466 18.47 5.58 16.06
CA LEU A 466 18.89 5.66 14.66
C LEU A 466 18.27 6.84 13.90
N SER A 467 17.18 7.41 14.40
CA SER A 467 16.60 8.65 13.83
C SER A 467 17.49 9.84 14.17
N GLN A 468 17.42 10.91 13.35
CA GLN A 468 18.18 12.13 13.65
C GLN A 468 17.63 12.88 14.86
N PHE A 469 16.36 12.65 15.19
CA PHE A 469 15.69 13.26 16.33
C PHE A 469 15.08 12.18 17.25
N PRO A 470 15.18 12.32 18.58
CA PRO A 470 16.08 13.27 19.27
C PRO A 470 17.55 12.87 19.09
N CYS A 471 18.45 13.85 19.20
CA CYS A 471 19.90 13.60 19.14
C CYS A 471 20.46 12.89 20.38
N ALA A 472 19.71 12.90 21.49
CA ALA A 472 20.11 12.27 22.74
C ALA A 472 19.92 10.75 22.68
N ASP A 473 20.76 10.03 23.41
CA ASP A 473 20.62 8.58 23.59
C ASP A 473 19.26 8.24 24.22
N LEU A 474 18.75 7.05 23.95
CA LEU A 474 17.49 6.59 24.51
C LEU A 474 17.72 5.82 25.80
N CYS A 475 16.85 6.02 26.78
CA CYS A 475 16.79 5.22 27.98
C CYS A 475 15.35 4.85 28.32
N VAL A 476 15.18 4.05 29.37
CA VAL A 476 13.87 3.77 29.95
C VAL A 476 13.79 4.37 31.34
N LYS A 477 12.74 5.16 31.57
CA LYS A 477 12.41 5.76 32.86
C LYS A 477 10.95 5.47 33.18
N ASP A 478 10.70 4.91 34.36
CA ASP A 478 9.36 4.52 34.81
C ASP A 478 8.62 3.61 33.82
N GLY A 479 9.37 2.69 33.17
CA GLY A 479 8.86 1.77 32.17
C GLY A 479 8.50 2.39 30.82
N LYS A 480 8.90 3.65 30.57
CA LYS A 480 8.64 4.39 29.33
C LYS A 480 9.93 4.84 28.66
N LEU A 481 9.89 4.95 27.33
CA LEU A 481 10.97 5.56 26.55
C LEU A 481 11.19 7.03 26.93
N ALA A 482 12.44 7.38 27.18
CA ALA A 482 12.89 8.73 27.53
C ALA A 482 14.25 9.02 26.88
N THR A 483 14.70 10.28 26.94
CA THR A 483 16.06 10.66 26.57
C THR A 483 17.00 10.51 27.76
N ALA A 484 18.20 9.97 27.51
CA ALA A 484 19.30 9.87 28.46
C ALA A 484 20.04 11.22 28.52
N ASP A 485 19.41 12.22 29.13
CA ASP A 485 19.99 13.54 29.37
C ASP A 485 19.88 13.91 30.86
N TYR A 486 20.56 14.98 31.29
CA TYR A 486 20.56 15.51 32.66
C TYR A 486 19.14 15.72 33.21
N TYR A 487 18.20 16.06 32.33
CA TYR A 487 16.76 16.02 32.59
C TYR A 487 16.13 14.96 31.68
N PRO A 488 15.81 13.76 32.19
CA PRO A 488 15.17 12.74 31.37
C PRO A 488 13.77 13.22 30.99
N MET A 489 13.61 13.61 29.73
CA MET A 489 12.37 14.11 29.18
C MET A 489 11.60 12.98 28.52
N PRO A 490 10.25 13.04 28.51
CA PRO A 490 9.47 12.14 27.69
C PRO A 490 9.91 12.23 26.23
N LEU A 491 10.04 11.08 25.59
CA LEU A 491 10.39 11.01 24.18
C LEU A 491 9.23 11.54 23.33
N HIS A 492 9.54 12.30 22.28
CA HIS A 492 8.54 12.81 21.35
C HIS A 492 8.88 12.41 19.91
N ILE A 493 7.86 12.03 19.15
CA ILE A 493 7.94 11.79 17.71
C ILE A 493 7.64 13.12 17.00
N PRO A 494 8.48 13.56 16.05
CA PRO A 494 8.24 14.81 15.33
C PRO A 494 6.96 14.77 14.49
N PRO A 495 6.34 15.93 14.21
CA PRO A 495 5.20 16.06 13.30
C PRO A 495 5.43 15.31 11.99
N LYS A 496 4.51 14.42 11.61
CA LYS A 496 4.59 13.57 10.40
C LYS A 496 5.93 12.84 10.23
N GLY A 497 6.70 12.68 11.31
CA GLY A 497 8.02 12.08 11.28
C GLY A 497 8.07 10.70 11.91
N VAL A 498 9.28 10.24 12.21
CA VAL A 498 9.55 8.92 12.77
C VAL A 498 10.60 8.98 13.85
N LEU A 499 10.43 8.14 14.85
CA LEU A 499 11.46 7.74 15.78
C LEU A 499 11.84 6.30 15.46
N MET A 500 13.12 6.03 15.21
CA MET A 500 13.63 4.70 14.89
C MET A 500 14.74 4.32 15.84
N PHE A 501 14.67 3.12 16.41
CA PHE A 501 15.69 2.61 17.30
C PHE A 501 15.80 1.09 17.20
N ASP A 502 16.98 0.58 17.56
CA ASP A 502 17.23 -0.84 17.67
C ASP A 502 17.25 -1.28 19.15
N ILE A 503 16.75 -2.49 19.40
CA ILE A 503 16.81 -3.20 20.68
C ILE A 503 17.70 -4.43 20.44
N LYS A 504 18.84 -4.53 21.13
CA LYS A 504 19.71 -5.72 21.02
C LYS A 504 19.27 -6.74 22.07
N GLN A 505 19.16 -8.02 21.71
CA GLN A 505 19.01 -9.03 22.76
C GLN A 505 20.26 -9.00 23.66
N ALA A 506 20.04 -8.97 24.97
CA ALA A 506 21.10 -9.27 25.91
C ALA A 506 21.65 -10.66 25.54
N SER A 507 22.95 -10.75 25.22
CA SER A 507 23.57 -12.06 25.04
C SER A 507 23.21 -12.89 26.26
N SER A 508 22.61 -14.06 26.06
CA SER A 508 22.49 -15.03 27.14
C SER A 508 23.90 -15.25 27.67
N ALA A 509 24.21 -14.67 28.83
CA ALA A 509 25.46 -14.94 29.50
C ALA A 509 25.49 -16.46 29.68
N ASP A 510 26.54 -17.08 29.13
CA ASP A 510 26.78 -18.50 29.27
C ASP A 510 26.71 -18.82 30.78
N PRO A 511 25.79 -19.68 31.26
CA PRO A 511 25.57 -19.85 32.70
C PRO A 511 26.73 -20.50 33.45
N MET A 512 27.88 -20.78 32.82
CA MET A 512 29.03 -21.39 33.47
C MET A 512 30.37 -20.85 32.94
N SER A 513 30.83 -19.75 33.51
CA SER A 513 32.26 -19.55 33.76
C SER A 513 32.46 -18.85 35.11
N THR A 514 32.31 -19.61 36.18
CA THR A 514 32.92 -19.33 37.49
C THR A 514 34.12 -20.23 37.68
#